data_AF-A0A8T5B2X9-F1
#
_entry.id   AF-A0A8T5B2X9-F1
#
_cell.length_a   1.000
_cell.length_b   1.000
_cell.length_c   1.000
_cell.angle_alpha   90.00
_cell.angle_beta   90.00
_cell.angle_gamma   90.00
#
_symmetry.space_group_name_H-M   'P 1'
#
loop_
_entity.id
_entity.type
_entity.pdbx_description
1 polymer ?
#
loop_
_entity_poly.entity_id
_entity_poly.type
_entity_poly.pdbx_seq_one_letter_code
_entity_poly.pdbx_strand_id
1 'polypeptide(L)'
;MRQGASKLSLQEYRSKRRLERSGEPKGSESPSGGGNIYVIQRHQATHLHYDLRLEMDGVLKSWALPKGPPTQPNLKRLAVQTEDHPIEYADFEGVIPEGEYGAGKVEVWDRGTFEPIEVDENKIIFRIHGEKLKGDYCLIKLRPGTDPKNWLFFKKKTIG
;
A
#
# COMPACT_ATOMS: atom_id res chain seq x y z
N MET A 1 -17.24 1.72 18.25
CA MET A 1 -17.00 0.28 18.00
C MET A 1 -16.01 0.02 16.84
N ARG A 2 -14.95 0.82 16.64
CA ARG A 2 -14.03 0.69 15.48
C ARG A 2 -12.80 -0.21 15.70
N GLN A 3 -12.53 -0.69 16.92
CA GLN A 3 -11.30 -1.45 17.24
C GLN A 3 -11.34 -2.92 16.80
N GLY A 4 -12.51 -3.50 16.49
CA GLY A 4 -12.63 -4.92 16.11
C GLY A 4 -12.30 -5.24 14.66
N ALA A 5 -12.49 -4.29 13.74
CA ALA A 5 -12.33 -4.51 12.29
C ALA A 5 -10.85 -4.60 11.86
N SER A 6 -9.98 -3.80 12.47
CA SER A 6 -8.53 -3.79 12.22
C SER A 6 -7.83 -5.06 12.72
N LYS A 7 -8.35 -5.68 13.80
CA LYS A 7 -7.77 -6.91 14.36
C LYS A 7 -8.02 -8.13 13.47
N LEU A 8 -9.16 -8.19 12.79
CA LEU A 8 -9.47 -9.23 11.79
C LEU A 8 -8.70 -8.99 10.48
N SER A 9 -8.52 -7.74 10.06
CA SER A 9 -7.84 -7.44 8.79
C SER A 9 -6.34 -7.76 8.80
N LEU A 10 -5.66 -7.68 9.96
CA LEU A 10 -4.24 -8.05 10.07
C LEU A 10 -3.98 -9.55 10.30
N GLN A 11 -5.02 -10.39 10.38
CA GLN A 11 -4.83 -11.82 10.65
C GLN A 11 -4.02 -12.51 9.54
N GLU A 12 -4.32 -12.19 8.28
CA GLU A 12 -3.58 -12.72 7.13
C GLU A 12 -2.14 -12.21 7.09
N TYR A 13 -1.93 -10.94 7.45
CA TYR A 13 -0.58 -10.36 7.56
C TYR A 13 0.27 -11.13 8.57
N ARG A 14 -0.27 -11.35 9.77
CA ARG A 14 0.44 -12.02 10.88
C ARG A 14 0.66 -13.50 10.62
N SER A 15 -0.28 -14.19 9.97
CA SER A 15 -0.16 -15.63 9.72
C SER A 15 0.94 -15.99 8.72
N LYS A 16 1.28 -15.06 7.82
CA LYS A 16 2.32 -15.27 6.79
C LYS A 16 3.75 -14.95 7.26
N ARG A 17 3.93 -14.34 8.45
CA ARG A 17 5.22 -13.74 8.84
C ARG A 17 5.73 -14.27 10.16
N ARG A 18 7.04 -14.57 10.21
CA ARG A 18 7.77 -14.77 11.46
C ARG A 18 8.39 -13.43 11.88
N LEU A 19 7.57 -12.58 12.50
CA LEU A 19 7.87 -11.16 12.75
C LEU A 19 9.17 -10.93 13.56
N GLU A 20 9.53 -11.87 14.44
CA GLU A 20 10.78 -11.82 15.20
C GLU A 20 12.02 -12.04 14.34
N ARG A 21 11.88 -12.74 13.21
CA ARG A 21 12.95 -12.97 12.24
C ARG A 21 13.00 -11.87 11.19
N SER A 22 11.85 -11.38 10.73
CA SER A 22 11.79 -10.38 9.66
C SER A 22 12.06 -8.96 10.11
N GLY A 23 11.93 -8.65 11.42
CA GLY A 23 12.07 -7.30 11.94
C GLY A 23 10.86 -6.40 11.62
N GLU A 24 9.84 -6.97 10.99
CA GLU A 24 8.61 -6.25 10.63
C GLU A 24 7.74 -5.99 11.88
N PRO A 25 7.01 -4.86 11.92
CA PRO A 25 6.16 -4.52 13.06
C PRO A 25 4.98 -5.48 13.20
N LYS A 26 4.70 -5.92 14.44
CA LYS A 26 3.54 -6.78 14.74
C LYS A 26 2.18 -6.06 14.60
N GLY A 27 2.20 -4.73 14.56
CA GLY A 27 1.04 -3.84 14.61
C GLY A 27 0.47 -3.69 16.02
N SER A 28 0.17 -2.46 16.43
CA SER A 28 -0.46 -2.19 17.72
C SER A 28 -1.95 -2.60 17.75
N GLU A 29 -2.46 -2.88 18.96
CA GLU A 29 -3.90 -3.17 19.15
C GLU A 29 -4.77 -1.90 19.09
N SER A 30 -4.14 -0.72 19.15
CA SER A 30 -4.80 0.59 19.07
C SER A 30 -4.13 1.41 17.98
N PRO A 31 -4.54 1.24 16.71
CA PRO A 31 -3.97 2.01 15.62
C PRO A 31 -4.20 3.51 15.87
N SER A 32 -3.11 4.24 16.16
CA SER A 32 -3.11 5.68 16.43
C SER A 32 -2.66 6.47 15.20
N GLY A 33 -3.21 6.15 14.04
CA GLY A 33 -2.96 6.90 12.81
C GLY A 33 -4.02 7.98 12.57
N GLY A 34 -3.62 9.04 11.87
CA GLY A 34 -4.49 10.17 11.53
C GLY A 34 -5.52 9.84 10.44
N GLY A 35 -5.52 8.61 9.91
CA GLY A 35 -6.39 8.17 8.82
C GLY A 35 -5.97 8.69 7.45
N ASN A 36 -4.71 9.08 7.27
CA ASN A 36 -4.25 9.78 6.08
C ASN A 36 -2.82 9.44 5.64
N ILE A 37 -2.17 8.42 6.22
CA ILE A 37 -0.81 8.03 5.81
C ILE A 37 -0.80 7.51 4.37
N TYR A 38 0.16 8.02 3.60
CA TYR A 38 0.55 7.53 2.30
C TYR A 38 2.04 7.15 2.32
N VAL A 39 2.35 5.98 1.78
CA VAL A 39 3.74 5.55 1.58
C VAL A 39 3.86 4.72 0.31
N ILE A 40 5.00 4.86 -0.37
CA ILE A 40 5.49 3.90 -1.34
C ILE A 40 6.82 3.37 -0.84
N GLN A 41 6.92 2.05 -0.68
CA GLN A 41 8.19 1.38 -0.40
C GLN A 41 8.76 0.79 -1.68
N ARG A 42 10.07 0.93 -1.91
CA ARG A 42 10.83 0.16 -2.89
C ARG A 42 11.18 -1.18 -2.26
N HIS A 43 10.84 -2.27 -2.94
CA HIS A 43 11.07 -3.61 -2.44
C HIS A 43 11.91 -4.42 -3.43
N GLN A 44 13.18 -4.63 -3.08
CA GLN A 44 14.12 -5.47 -3.81
C GLN A 44 14.02 -6.92 -3.29
N ALA A 45 12.93 -7.60 -3.68
CA ALA A 45 12.75 -9.03 -3.52
C ALA A 45 13.39 -9.78 -4.71
N THR A 46 12.91 -11.00 -5.03
CA THR A 46 13.29 -11.72 -6.25
C THR A 46 13.14 -10.85 -7.51
N HIS A 47 12.09 -10.02 -7.53
CA HIS A 47 11.92 -8.97 -8.53
C HIS A 47 11.75 -7.63 -7.82
N LEU A 48 12.39 -6.60 -8.37
CA LEU A 48 12.18 -5.23 -7.93
C LEU A 48 10.73 -4.83 -8.20
N HIS A 49 10.05 -4.37 -7.15
CA HIS A 49 8.73 -3.77 -7.25
C HIS A 49 8.60 -2.65 -6.21
N TYR A 50 7.43 -2.01 -6.20
CA TYR A 50 7.11 -0.95 -5.25
C TYR A 50 5.79 -1.25 -4.57
N ASP A 51 5.67 -1.03 -3.28
CA ASP A 51 4.44 -1.24 -2.53
C ASP A 51 3.79 0.09 -2.22
N LEU A 52 2.64 0.37 -2.84
CA LEU A 52 1.77 1.48 -2.50
C LEU A 52 0.94 1.12 -1.29
N ARG A 53 0.88 2.00 -0.30
CA ARG A 53 0.03 1.82 0.87
C ARG A 53 -0.73 3.09 1.25
N LEU A 54 -1.99 2.91 1.61
CA LEU A 54 -2.90 3.97 2.06
C LEU A 54 -3.53 3.56 3.38
N GLU A 55 -3.44 4.43 4.39
CA GLU A 55 -4.10 4.20 5.67
C GLU A 55 -5.62 4.40 5.54
N MET A 56 -6.38 3.32 5.67
CA MET A 56 -7.84 3.32 5.66
C MET A 56 -8.34 2.30 6.69
N ASP A 57 -9.38 2.65 7.44
CA ASP A 57 -9.99 1.78 8.44
C ASP A 57 -9.00 1.22 9.48
N GLY A 58 -7.96 1.99 9.83
CA GLY A 58 -6.97 1.64 10.83
C GLY A 58 -5.90 0.64 10.38
N VAL A 59 -5.75 0.42 9.08
CA VAL A 59 -4.70 -0.40 8.46
C VAL A 59 -4.17 0.23 7.18
N LEU A 60 -3.05 -0.27 6.69
CA LEU A 60 -2.48 0.09 5.40
C LEU A 60 -3.02 -0.83 4.30
N LYS A 61 -4.03 -0.36 3.58
CA LYS A 61 -4.48 -1.00 2.32
C LYS A 61 -3.33 -0.94 1.32
N SER A 62 -2.96 -2.09 0.77
CA SER A 62 -1.67 -2.25 0.08
C SER A 62 -1.80 -2.83 -1.33
N TRP A 63 -0.94 -2.34 -2.23
CA TRP A 63 -0.81 -2.83 -3.60
C TRP A 63 0.65 -2.88 -4.05
N ALA A 64 1.07 -4.02 -4.59
CA ALA A 64 2.34 -4.14 -5.29
C ALA A 64 2.24 -3.54 -6.71
N LEU A 65 3.25 -2.75 -7.09
CA LEU A 65 3.40 -2.05 -8.36
C LEU A 65 4.64 -2.61 -9.09
N PRO A 66 4.51 -3.65 -9.94
CA PRO A 66 5.66 -4.30 -10.58
C PRO A 66 6.52 -3.38 -11.44
N LYS A 67 5.92 -2.30 -11.98
CA LYS A 67 6.60 -1.31 -12.84
C LYS A 67 6.72 0.06 -12.16
N GLY A 68 6.59 0.11 -10.84
CA GLY A 68 6.63 1.33 -10.05
C GLY A 68 5.44 2.28 -10.27
N PRO A 69 5.37 3.39 -9.51
CA PRO A 69 4.27 4.33 -9.60
C PRO A 69 4.27 5.14 -10.90
N PRO A 70 3.09 5.62 -11.35
CA PRO A 70 2.99 6.55 -12.46
C PRO A 70 3.37 7.96 -12.01
N THR A 71 4.54 8.43 -12.42
CA THR A 71 5.04 9.78 -12.11
C THR A 71 4.46 10.86 -13.03
N GLN A 72 3.88 10.47 -14.17
CA GLN A 72 3.31 11.37 -15.17
C GLN A 72 1.85 11.00 -15.51
N PRO A 73 1.02 11.98 -15.92
CA PRO A 73 -0.32 11.71 -16.47
C PRO A 73 -0.26 10.76 -17.68
N ASN A 74 -1.35 10.04 -17.95
CA ASN A 74 -1.51 9.04 -19.02
C ASN A 74 -0.74 7.73 -18.84
N LEU A 75 0.17 7.62 -17.85
CA LEU A 75 0.82 6.37 -17.54
C LEU A 75 -0.09 5.52 -16.64
N LYS A 76 -0.46 4.34 -17.16
CA LYS A 76 -1.25 3.34 -16.43
C LYS A 76 -0.33 2.23 -15.93
N ARG A 77 -0.43 1.91 -14.64
CA ARG A 77 0.36 0.87 -13.98
C ARG A 77 -0.55 -0.21 -13.43
N LEU A 78 -0.15 -1.48 -13.57
CA LEU A 78 -0.77 -2.56 -12.82
C LEU A 78 -0.46 -2.36 -11.34
N ALA A 79 -1.48 -2.49 -10.50
CA ALA A 79 -1.39 -2.51 -9.06
C ALA A 79 -2.06 -3.78 -8.54
N VAL A 80 -1.30 -4.68 -7.94
CA VAL A 80 -1.80 -5.97 -7.46
C VAL A 80 -2.05 -5.85 -5.97
N GLN A 81 -3.30 -5.99 -5.55
CA GLN A 81 -3.70 -5.89 -4.16
C GLN A 81 -3.03 -6.98 -3.32
N THR A 82 -2.43 -6.57 -2.21
CA THR A 82 -1.78 -7.44 -1.22
C THR A 82 -2.53 -7.35 0.12
N GLU A 83 -2.05 -8.07 1.12
CA GLU A 83 -2.64 -8.09 2.45
C GLU A 83 -2.58 -6.69 3.09
N ASP A 84 -3.51 -6.41 3.99
CA ASP A 84 -3.46 -5.21 4.81
C ASP A 84 -2.20 -5.25 5.69
N HIS A 85 -1.52 -4.11 5.85
CA HIS A 85 -0.34 -4.00 6.70
C HIS A 85 -0.65 -3.15 7.95
N PRO A 86 0.08 -3.36 9.06
CA PRO A 86 -0.07 -2.50 10.23
C PRO A 86 0.40 -1.07 9.90
N ILE A 87 -0.15 -0.06 10.56
CA ILE A 87 0.17 1.35 10.31
C ILE A 87 1.66 1.63 10.49
N GLU A 88 2.27 1.02 11.51
CA GLU A 88 3.69 1.11 11.82
C GLU A 88 4.58 0.58 10.69
N TYR A 89 4.04 -0.23 9.78
CA TYR A 89 4.78 -0.71 8.61
C TYR A 89 5.12 0.42 7.63
N ALA A 90 4.42 1.57 7.70
CA ALA A 90 4.72 2.72 6.86
C ALA A 90 6.13 3.27 7.08
N ASP A 91 6.68 3.11 8.28
CA ASP A 91 8.04 3.55 8.63
C ASP A 91 9.08 2.43 8.53
N PHE A 92 8.69 1.22 8.15
CA PHE A 92 9.61 0.09 8.06
C PHE A 92 10.59 0.25 6.89
N GLU A 93 11.88 0.20 7.22
CA GLU A 93 12.99 0.03 6.29
C GLU A 93 13.93 -1.04 6.84
N GLY A 94 14.43 -1.92 5.97
CA GLY A 94 15.26 -3.02 6.42
C GLY A 94 15.45 -4.12 5.38
N VAL A 95 15.99 -5.25 5.82
CA VAL A 95 16.13 -6.45 5.00
C VAL A 95 15.33 -7.56 5.65
N ILE A 96 14.29 -8.02 4.95
CA ILE A 96 13.54 -9.22 5.33
C ILE A 96 14.40 -10.42 4.90
N PRO A 97 14.81 -11.31 5.84
CA PRO A 97 15.73 -12.40 5.54
C PRO A 97 15.20 -13.37 4.47
N GLU A 98 16.12 -14.02 3.75
CA GLU A 98 15.78 -15.08 2.82
C GLU A 98 14.99 -16.21 3.51
N GLY A 99 14.03 -16.78 2.78
CA GLY A 99 13.12 -17.81 3.28
C GLY A 99 11.94 -17.28 4.10
N GLU A 100 11.91 -15.99 4.44
CA GLU A 100 10.72 -15.33 4.98
C GLU A 100 9.80 -14.84 3.85
N TYR A 101 8.51 -14.71 4.16
CA TYR A 101 7.54 -14.14 3.23
C TYR A 101 7.86 -12.66 2.99
N GLY A 102 8.03 -12.27 1.72
CA GLY A 102 8.47 -10.92 1.38
C GLY A 102 9.98 -10.69 1.58
N ALA A 103 10.80 -11.75 1.54
CA ALA A 103 12.26 -11.62 1.58
C ALA A 103 12.79 -10.59 0.58
N GLY A 104 13.69 -9.71 1.04
CA GLY A 104 14.23 -8.63 0.24
C GLY A 104 14.51 -7.37 1.03
N LYS A 105 15.18 -6.41 0.39
CA LYS A 105 15.42 -5.08 0.96
C LYS A 105 14.18 -4.21 0.75
N VAL A 106 13.69 -3.59 1.82
CA VAL A 106 12.59 -2.63 1.83
C VAL A 106 13.13 -1.25 2.21
N GLU A 107 12.81 -0.25 1.40
CA GLU A 107 13.21 1.16 1.61
C GLU A 107 12.00 2.06 1.34
N VAL A 108 11.82 3.11 2.13
CA VAL A 108 10.78 4.11 1.88
C VAL A 108 11.19 4.93 0.65
N TRP A 109 10.44 4.78 -0.44
CA TRP A 109 10.70 5.51 -1.68
C TRP A 109 9.99 6.85 -1.71
N ASP A 110 8.76 6.95 -1.22
CA ASP A 110 8.03 8.21 -1.08
C ASP A 110 7.10 8.12 0.13
N ARG A 111 6.84 9.25 0.78
CA ARG A 111 5.97 9.33 1.95
C ARG A 111 5.25 10.66 2.00
N GLY A 112 4.14 10.67 2.71
CA GLY A 112 3.38 11.88 2.98
C GLY A 112 1.98 11.55 3.46
N THR A 113 1.03 12.41 3.11
CA THR A 113 -0.38 12.16 3.37
C THR A 113 -1.16 11.97 2.07
N PHE A 114 -2.36 11.42 2.19
CA PHE A 114 -3.34 11.46 1.13
C PHE A 114 -4.68 11.98 1.63
N GLU A 115 -5.47 12.53 0.71
CA GLU A 115 -6.86 12.92 0.95
C GLU A 115 -7.77 12.02 0.09
N PRO A 116 -8.66 11.21 0.68
CA PRO A 116 -9.63 10.45 -0.09
C PRO A 116 -10.66 11.40 -0.75
N ILE A 117 -10.93 11.19 -2.04
CA ILE A 117 -11.91 11.95 -2.82
C ILE A 117 -13.15 11.08 -3.07
N GLU A 118 -12.95 9.80 -3.43
CA GLU A 118 -14.00 8.81 -3.69
C GLU A 118 -13.46 7.44 -3.28
N VAL A 119 -14.20 6.66 -2.49
CA VAL A 119 -13.77 5.33 -2.05
C VAL A 119 -14.94 4.36 -2.16
N ASP A 120 -14.83 3.47 -3.14
CA ASP A 120 -15.77 2.39 -3.43
C ASP A 120 -15.03 1.06 -3.52
N GLU A 121 -15.77 -0.05 -3.53
CA GLU A 121 -15.22 -1.42 -3.62
C GLU A 121 -14.32 -1.63 -4.85
N ASN A 122 -14.62 -0.93 -5.96
CA ASN A 122 -13.94 -1.12 -7.25
C ASN A 122 -13.15 0.11 -7.72
N LYS A 123 -13.16 1.21 -6.95
CA LYS A 123 -12.60 2.48 -7.37
C LYS A 123 -12.20 3.33 -6.18
N ILE A 124 -10.98 3.85 -6.19
CA ILE A 124 -10.46 4.76 -5.18
C ILE A 124 -9.83 5.96 -5.88
N ILE A 125 -10.40 7.15 -5.68
CA ILE A 125 -9.80 8.42 -6.08
C ILE A 125 -9.26 9.11 -4.83
N PHE A 126 -8.02 9.59 -4.91
CA PHE A 126 -7.37 10.26 -3.79
C PHE A 126 -6.34 11.26 -4.30
N ARG A 127 -6.08 12.29 -3.50
CA ARG A 127 -5.00 13.25 -3.72
C ARG A 127 -3.79 12.87 -2.88
N ILE A 128 -2.63 12.78 -3.51
CA ILE A 128 -1.36 12.51 -2.83
C ILE A 128 -0.65 13.83 -2.52
N HIS A 129 -0.18 13.96 -1.28
CA HIS A 129 0.69 15.01 -0.77
C HIS A 129 2.03 14.41 -0.34
N GLY A 130 2.74 13.80 -1.29
CA GLY A 130 4.04 13.16 -1.08
C GLY A 130 5.21 14.07 -1.41
N GLU A 131 6.41 13.60 -1.07
CA GLU A 131 7.66 14.26 -1.46
C GLU A 131 7.86 14.16 -2.97
N LYS A 132 7.62 12.97 -3.56
CA LYS A 132 7.83 12.71 -5.00
C LYS A 132 6.54 12.77 -5.79
N LEU A 133 5.49 12.06 -5.36
CA LEU A 133 4.19 12.08 -6.02
C LEU A 133 3.29 13.16 -5.42
N LYS A 134 2.64 13.92 -6.30
CA LYS A 134 1.70 14.99 -5.92
C LYS A 134 0.52 15.04 -6.88
N GLY A 135 -0.67 15.34 -6.35
CA GLY A 135 -1.90 15.56 -7.11
C GLY A 135 -2.85 14.36 -7.09
N ASP A 136 -3.82 14.34 -8.00
CA ASP A 136 -4.92 13.37 -7.98
C ASP A 136 -4.53 12.06 -8.68
N TYR A 137 -4.81 10.95 -8.02
CA TYR A 137 -4.57 9.60 -8.49
C TYR A 137 -5.85 8.75 -8.40
N CYS A 138 -5.84 7.64 -9.14
CA CYS A 138 -6.95 6.72 -9.20
C CYS A 138 -6.47 5.28 -9.21
N LEU A 139 -7.10 4.44 -8.39
CA LEU A 139 -7.09 2.98 -8.46
C LEU A 139 -8.44 2.51 -8.97
N ILE A 140 -8.47 1.68 -10.02
CA ILE A 140 -9.70 1.05 -10.53
C ILE A 140 -9.48 -0.45 -10.65
N LYS A 141 -10.34 -1.25 -10.04
CA LYS A 141 -10.29 -2.71 -10.12
C LYS A 141 -10.53 -3.15 -11.57
N LEU A 142 -9.74 -4.10 -12.06
CA LEU A 142 -9.95 -4.65 -13.40
C LEU A 142 -11.23 -5.49 -13.43
N ARG A 143 -11.80 -5.64 -14.63
CA ARG A 143 -13.11 -6.27 -14.83
C ARG A 143 -13.12 -7.76 -14.43
N PRO A 144 -14.32 -8.31 -14.16
CA PRO A 144 -14.53 -9.76 -14.04
C PRO A 144 -13.89 -10.53 -15.20
N GLY A 145 -13.22 -11.65 -14.90
CA GLY A 145 -12.42 -12.42 -15.86
C GLY A 145 -10.92 -12.16 -15.82
N THR A 146 -10.47 -11.22 -15.00
CA THR A 146 -9.07 -11.07 -14.58
C THR A 146 -8.90 -11.46 -13.11
N ASP A 147 -7.65 -11.60 -12.64
CA ASP A 147 -7.39 -11.83 -11.20
C ASP A 147 -8.08 -10.73 -10.37
N PRO A 148 -8.93 -11.09 -9.39
CA PRO A 148 -9.67 -10.12 -8.59
C PRO A 148 -8.77 -9.18 -7.76
N LYS A 149 -7.48 -9.50 -7.61
CA LYS A 149 -6.49 -8.63 -6.98
C LYS A 149 -5.95 -7.56 -7.91
N ASN A 150 -6.24 -7.59 -9.21
CA ASN A 150 -5.66 -6.65 -10.16
C ASN A 150 -6.42 -5.33 -10.23
N TRP A 151 -5.69 -4.25 -10.03
CA TRP A 151 -6.12 -2.86 -10.16
C TRP A 151 -5.26 -2.12 -11.20
N LEU A 152 -5.81 -1.04 -11.71
CA LEU A 152 -5.12 -0.07 -12.54
C LEU A 152 -4.86 1.19 -11.72
N PHE A 153 -3.59 1.57 -11.58
CA PHE A 153 -3.15 2.78 -10.90
C PHE A 153 -2.67 3.83 -11.92
N PHE A 154 -3.18 5.06 -11.84
CA PHE A 154 -2.79 6.13 -12.74
C PHE A 154 -2.99 7.52 -12.12
N LYS A 155 -2.17 8.48 -12.57
CA LYS A 155 -2.34 9.90 -12.25
C LYS A 155 -3.49 10.48 -13.08
N LYS A 156 -4.46 11.13 -12.44
CA LYS A 156 -5.54 11.85 -13.13
C LYS A 156 -4.97 13.11 -13.78
N LYS A 157 -5.52 13.48 -14.94
CA LYS A 157 -5.23 14.79 -15.52
C LYS A 157 -5.91 15.86 -14.67
N THR A 158 -5.16 16.86 -14.26
CA THR A 158 -5.75 18.12 -13.81
C THR A 158 -6.46 18.73 -15.02
N ILE A 159 -7.78 18.89 -14.96
CA ILE A 159 -8.49 19.72 -15.92
C ILE A 159 -8.24 21.14 -15.43
N GLY A 160 -7.34 21.85 -16.13
CA GLY A 160 -7.09 23.28 -15.92
C GLY A 160 -8.16 24.10 -16.62
#